data_AF-A0A2P6JMZ6-F1
#
_entry.id   AF-A0A2P6JMZ6-F1
#
_cell.length_a   1.000
_cell.length_b   1.000
_cell.length_c   1.000
_cell.angle_alpha   90.00
_cell.angle_beta   90.00
_cell.angle_gamma   90.00
#
_symmetry.space_group_name_H-M   'P 1'
#
loop_
_entity.id
_entity.type
_entity.pdbx_description
1 polymer ?
#
loop_
_entity_poly.entity_id
_entity_poly.type
_entity_poly.pdbx_seq_one_letter_code
_entity_poly.pdbx_strand_id
1 'polypeptide(L)'
;MLSLCLSACASQPGGVAPPELPRQSPLCEQYVAAWVGHFKANVARLDGVQREVSGTELDRSRQALELADIDERSCRRPLCIIQPQAGGRLDSYCGYRVANGTTEALYRWIPWTPHHR
;
A
#
# COMPACT_ATOMS: atom_id res chain seq x y z
N MET A 1 13.44 31.47 43.47
CA MET A 1 12.23 30.86 42.90
C MET A 1 12.45 30.71 41.41
N LEU A 2 12.84 29.50 40.95
CA LEU A 2 13.00 29.20 39.52
C LEU A 2 11.64 28.75 38.97
N SER A 3 11.03 29.56 38.10
CA SER A 3 9.85 29.18 37.32
C SER A 3 10.30 28.39 36.09
N LEU A 4 10.06 27.08 36.10
CA LEU A 4 10.19 26.23 34.92
C LEU A 4 8.92 26.38 34.07
N CYS A 5 9.04 27.07 32.94
CA CYS A 5 8.01 27.11 31.92
C CYS A 5 7.88 25.73 31.27
N LEU A 6 6.79 25.03 31.57
CA LEU A 6 6.36 23.82 30.85
C LEU A 6 5.85 24.24 29.47
N SER A 7 6.69 24.12 28.44
CA SER A 7 6.26 24.18 27.04
C SER A 7 5.48 22.91 26.72
N ALA A 8 4.16 22.95 26.91
CA ALA A 8 3.25 21.97 26.34
C ALA A 8 3.27 22.13 24.81
N CYS A 9 3.82 21.16 24.10
CA CYS A 9 3.61 21.04 22.67
C CYS A 9 2.12 20.80 22.44
N ALA A 10 1.42 21.82 21.95
CA ALA A 10 0.05 21.68 21.50
C ALA A 10 0.04 20.70 20.32
N SER A 11 -0.48 19.50 20.54
CA SER A 11 -0.86 18.59 19.47
C SER A 11 -1.96 19.26 18.67
N GLN A 12 -1.62 19.96 17.59
CA GLN A 12 -2.61 20.44 16.64
C GLN A 12 -3.30 19.23 16.02
N PRO A 13 -4.64 19.06 16.18
CA PRO A 13 -5.40 18.13 15.37
C PRO A 13 -5.63 18.79 14.01
N GLY A 14 -4.54 19.10 13.31
CA GLY A 14 -4.55 19.46 11.89
C GLY A 14 -4.69 18.20 11.07
N GLY A 15 -5.77 17.44 11.29
CA GLY A 15 -6.11 16.27 10.51
C GLY A 15 -6.52 16.71 9.11
N VAL A 16 -5.53 17.03 8.26
CA VAL A 16 -5.75 17.16 6.83
C VAL A 16 -6.36 15.84 6.39
N ALA A 17 -7.62 15.88 5.94
CA ALA A 17 -8.33 14.71 5.44
C ALA A 17 -7.39 13.92 4.52
N PRO A 18 -7.29 12.58 4.68
CA PRO A 18 -6.42 11.79 3.84
C PRO A 18 -6.75 12.08 2.38
N PRO A 19 -5.77 12.43 1.53
CA PRO A 19 -6.01 12.56 0.10
C PRO A 19 -6.69 11.29 -0.40
N GLU A 20 -7.91 11.44 -0.90
CA GLU A 20 -8.69 10.30 -1.39
C GLU A 20 -8.11 9.85 -2.73
N LEU A 21 -7.84 8.55 -2.86
CA LEU A 21 -7.41 8.00 -4.13
C LEU A 21 -8.62 7.96 -5.05
N PRO A 22 -8.54 8.51 -6.28
CA PRO A 22 -9.59 8.34 -7.27
C PRO A 22 -9.90 6.85 -7.43
N ARG A 23 -11.20 6.51 -7.41
CA ARG A 23 -11.68 5.13 -7.62
C ARG A 23 -11.20 4.63 -8.98
N GLN A 24 -10.86 3.34 -9.04
CA GLN A 24 -10.48 2.67 -10.27
C GLN A 24 -11.56 1.66 -10.66
N SER A 25 -11.46 1.07 -11.86
CA SER A 25 -12.45 0.07 -12.26
C SER A 25 -12.42 -1.12 -11.29
N PRO A 26 -13.56 -1.81 -11.07
CA PRO A 26 -13.58 -3.01 -10.22
C PRO A 26 -12.62 -4.11 -10.67
N LEU A 27 -12.30 -4.17 -11.97
CA LEU A 27 -11.31 -5.11 -12.51
C LEU A 27 -9.89 -4.70 -12.11
N CYS A 28 -9.56 -3.41 -12.15
CA CYS A 28 -8.28 -2.92 -11.63
C CYS A 28 -8.15 -3.15 -10.11
N GLU A 29 -9.23 -2.96 -9.33
CA GLU A 29 -9.21 -3.25 -7.90
C GLU A 29 -8.91 -4.74 -7.62
N GLN A 30 -9.56 -5.64 -8.35
CA GLN A 30 -9.33 -7.09 -8.24
C GLN A 30 -7.89 -7.46 -8.63
N TYR A 31 -7.40 -6.94 -9.75
CA TYR A 31 -6.02 -7.19 -10.18
C TYR A 31 -4.99 -6.65 -9.17
N VAL A 32 -5.18 -5.42 -8.68
CA VAL A 32 -4.26 -4.83 -7.68
C VAL A 32 -4.28 -5.64 -6.38
N ALA A 33 -5.45 -6.10 -5.94
CA ALA A 33 -5.56 -6.96 -4.75
C ALA A 33 -4.84 -8.30 -4.94
N ALA A 34 -5.05 -8.98 -6.08
CA ALA A 34 -4.36 -10.23 -6.39
C ALA A 34 -2.84 -10.05 -6.49
N TRP A 35 -2.39 -8.94 -7.10
CA TRP A 35 -0.97 -8.62 -7.22
C TRP A 35 -0.32 -8.36 -5.85
N VAL A 36 -0.95 -7.55 -4.99
CA VAL A 36 -0.45 -7.30 -3.63
C VAL A 36 -0.46 -8.58 -2.80
N GLY A 37 -1.53 -9.39 -2.91
CA GLY A 37 -1.63 -10.68 -2.23
C GLY A 37 -0.50 -11.64 -2.61
N HIS A 38 -0.24 -11.78 -3.91
CA HIS A 38 0.85 -12.59 -4.43
C HIS A 38 2.22 -12.10 -3.95
N PHE A 39 2.47 -10.79 -3.98
CA PHE A 39 3.71 -10.19 -3.47
C PHE A 39 3.92 -10.53 -1.98
N LYS A 40 2.93 -10.27 -1.13
CA LYS A 40 3.01 -10.52 0.31
C LYS A 40 3.19 -12.00 0.62
N ALA A 41 2.50 -12.89 -0.10
CA ALA A 41 2.67 -14.34 0.05
C ALA A 41 4.10 -14.77 -0.32
N ASN A 42 4.67 -14.22 -1.39
CA ASN A 42 6.04 -14.51 -1.78
C ASN A 42 7.06 -14.02 -0.74
N VAL A 43 6.87 -12.84 -0.14
CA VAL A 43 7.73 -12.35 0.95
C VAL A 43 7.62 -13.25 2.18
N ALA A 44 6.41 -13.64 2.58
CA ALA A 44 6.21 -14.55 3.71
C ALA A 44 6.90 -15.91 3.49
N ARG A 45 6.85 -16.45 2.27
CA ARG A 45 7.58 -17.67 1.91
C ARG A 45 9.10 -17.49 2.01
N LEU A 46 9.63 -16.34 1.56
CA LEU A 46 11.06 -16.02 1.71
C LEU A 46 11.47 -15.85 3.18
N ASP A 47 10.56 -15.41 4.04
CA ASP A 47 10.72 -15.34 5.49
C ASP A 47 10.60 -16.71 6.20
N GLY A 48 10.41 -17.80 5.44
CA GLY A 48 10.28 -19.15 5.98
C GLY A 48 8.89 -19.51 6.51
N VAL A 49 7.89 -18.66 6.31
CA VAL A 49 6.49 -18.99 6.62
C VAL A 49 5.99 -20.00 5.59
N GLN A 50 5.46 -21.13 6.06
CA GLN A 50 4.82 -22.14 5.22
C GLN A 50 3.48 -21.61 4.71
N ARG A 51 3.54 -20.80 3.65
CA ARG A 51 2.40 -20.22 2.95
C ARG A 51 2.52 -20.60 1.49
N GLU A 52 1.45 -21.19 0.94
CA GLU A 52 1.38 -21.44 -0.49
C GLU A 52 1.36 -20.11 -1.25
N VAL A 53 2.22 -20.04 -2.27
CA VAL A 53 2.24 -18.92 -3.22
C VAL A 53 1.61 -19.43 -4.50
N SER A 54 0.31 -19.21 -4.65
CA SER A 54 -0.39 -19.52 -5.90
C SER A 54 -0.41 -18.29 -6.82
N GLY A 55 -0.11 -18.51 -8.10
CA GLY A 55 -0.29 -17.51 -9.16
C GLY A 55 -1.74 -17.42 -9.65
N THR A 56 -2.59 -18.40 -9.31
CA THR A 56 -3.91 -18.58 -9.94
C THR A 56 -4.81 -17.36 -9.84
N GLU A 57 -4.85 -16.68 -8.69
CA GLU A 57 -5.66 -15.47 -8.53
C GLU A 57 -5.13 -14.30 -9.35
N LEU A 58 -3.81 -14.13 -9.38
CA LEU A 58 -3.16 -13.09 -10.17
C LEU A 58 -3.37 -13.33 -11.67
N ASP A 59 -3.18 -14.56 -12.13
CA ASP A 59 -3.38 -14.92 -13.54
C ASP A 59 -4.85 -14.79 -13.97
N ARG A 60 -5.79 -15.22 -13.12
CA ARG A 60 -7.22 -15.00 -13.35
C ARG A 60 -7.55 -13.51 -13.45
N SER A 61 -6.97 -12.67 -12.59
CA SER A 61 -7.22 -11.24 -12.61
C SER A 61 -6.63 -10.56 -13.86
N ARG A 62 -5.48 -11.01 -14.35
CA ARG A 62 -4.90 -10.56 -15.63
C ARG A 62 -5.76 -10.93 -16.81
N GLN A 63 -6.25 -12.17 -16.85
CA GLN A 63 -7.16 -12.62 -17.90
C GLN A 63 -8.46 -11.80 -17.90
N ALA A 64 -8.98 -11.42 -16.74
CA ALA A 64 -10.16 -10.56 -16.64
C ALA A 64 -9.90 -9.13 -17.17
N LEU A 65 -8.69 -8.60 -17.00
CA LEU A 65 -8.29 -7.33 -17.62
C LEU A 65 -8.17 -7.45 -19.13
N GLU A 66 -7.54 -8.52 -19.61
CA GLU A 66 -7.35 -8.80 -21.04
C GLU A 66 -8.68 -8.93 -21.79
N LEU A 67 -9.64 -9.69 -21.23
CA LEU A 67 -10.98 -9.85 -21.81
C LEU A 67 -11.77 -8.54 -21.86
N ALA A 68 -11.42 -7.56 -21.03
CA ALA A 68 -12.05 -6.25 -20.98
C ALA A 68 -11.27 -5.17 -21.76
N ASP A 69 -10.19 -5.55 -22.46
CA ASP A 69 -9.28 -4.64 -23.17
C ASP A 69 -8.71 -3.53 -22.25
N ILE A 70 -8.40 -3.88 -21.00
CA ILE A 70 -7.80 -2.97 -20.02
C ILE A 70 -6.30 -3.30 -19.89
N ASP A 71 -5.44 -2.34 -20.22
CA ASP A 71 -3.99 -2.47 -19.99
C ASP A 71 -3.70 -2.54 -18.47
N GLU A 72 -2.98 -3.58 -18.05
CA GLU A 72 -2.48 -3.75 -16.68
C GLU A 72 -1.78 -2.49 -16.14
N ARG A 73 -1.04 -1.78 -17.01
CA ARG A 73 -0.30 -0.56 -16.65
C ARG A 73 -1.21 0.64 -16.37
N SER A 74 -2.46 0.60 -16.84
CA SER A 74 -3.47 1.62 -16.52
C SER A 74 -4.02 1.49 -15.10
N CYS A 75 -3.90 0.31 -14.48
CA CYS A 75 -4.31 0.09 -13.11
C CYS A 75 -3.33 0.72 -12.13
N ARG A 76 -3.85 1.47 -11.14
CA ARG A 76 -3.02 2.14 -10.15
C ARG A 76 -2.50 1.13 -9.12
N ARG A 77 -1.31 0.59 -9.35
CA ARG A 77 -0.64 -0.32 -8.42
C ARG A 77 0.04 0.44 -7.28
N PRO A 78 -0.01 -0.05 -6.03
CA PRO A 78 0.81 0.48 -4.96
C PRO A 78 2.29 0.14 -5.22
N LEU A 79 3.17 0.95 -4.66
CA LEU A 79 4.57 0.57 -4.48
C LEU A 79 4.63 -0.44 -3.32
N CYS A 80 5.16 -1.62 -3.57
CA CYS A 80 5.45 -2.62 -2.54
C CYS A 80 6.95 -2.78 -2.34
N ILE A 81 7.38 -2.83 -1.09
CA ILE A 81 8.77 -2.97 -0.67
C ILE A 81 8.92 -4.16 0.28
N ILE A 82 10.09 -4.81 0.22
CA ILE A 82 10.51 -5.80 1.22
C ILE A 82 11.34 -5.05 2.26
N GLN A 83 10.99 -5.19 3.52
CA GLN A 83 11.71 -4.58 4.64
C GLN A 83 12.44 -5.66 5.43
N PRO A 84 13.78 -5.67 5.41
CA PRO A 84 14.55 -6.51 6.33
C PRO A 84 14.29 -6.12 7.78
N GLN A 85 14.14 -7.12 8.63
CA GLN A 85 13.94 -7.00 10.07
C GLN A 85 15.09 -7.65 10.83
N ALA A 86 15.16 -7.42 12.14
CA ALA A 86 16.14 -8.06 13.00
C ALA A 86 16.05 -9.58 12.92
N GLY A 87 17.20 -10.26 13.09
CA GLY A 87 17.27 -11.73 13.04
C GLY A 87 17.05 -12.34 11.65
N GLY A 88 17.25 -11.56 10.58
CA GLY A 88 17.12 -12.05 9.20
C GLY A 88 15.68 -12.23 8.73
N ARG A 89 14.71 -11.70 9.48
CA ARG A 89 13.28 -11.75 9.15
C ARG A 89 12.93 -10.75 8.05
N LEU A 90 11.87 -11.00 7.31
CA LEU A 90 11.36 -10.12 6.26
C LEU A 90 9.93 -9.69 6.55
N ASP A 91 9.66 -8.41 6.33
CA ASP A 91 8.31 -7.87 6.26
C ASP A 91 8.04 -7.27 4.88
N SER A 92 6.78 -6.97 4.59
CA SER A 92 6.34 -6.38 3.33
C SER A 92 5.40 -5.21 3.59
N TYR A 93 5.67 -4.10 2.90
CA TYR A 93 4.83 -2.92 2.98
C TYR A 93 4.39 -2.45 1.60
N CYS A 94 3.13 -2.06 1.46
CA CYS A 94 2.56 -1.61 0.20
C CYS A 94 1.77 -0.30 0.41
N GLY A 95 1.89 0.63 -0.52
CA GLY A 95 1.15 1.89 -0.47
C GLY A 95 1.38 2.81 -1.66
N TYR A 96 0.72 3.94 -1.64
CA TYR A 96 0.70 4.91 -2.73
C TYR A 96 1.47 6.17 -2.34
N ARG A 97 2.26 6.70 -3.29
CA ARG A 97 2.82 8.04 -3.20
C ARG A 97 1.88 8.99 -3.91
N VAL A 98 1.23 9.88 -3.18
CA VAL A 98 0.34 10.90 -3.72
C VAL A 98 0.95 12.28 -3.54
N ALA A 99 0.67 13.21 -4.45
CA ALA A 99 1.07 14.60 -4.24
C ALA A 99 0.39 15.15 -2.97
N ASN A 100 1.15 15.80 -2.09
CA ASN A 100 0.62 16.25 -0.80
C ASN A 100 -0.23 17.52 -0.91
N GLY A 101 -0.19 18.22 -2.05
CA GLY A 101 -0.91 19.48 -2.28
C GLY A 101 -0.39 20.66 -1.43
N THR A 102 0.67 20.48 -0.64
CA THR A 102 1.28 21.49 0.23
C THR A 102 2.74 21.74 -0.15
N THR A 103 3.30 22.87 0.30
CA THR A 103 4.68 23.29 0.01
C THR A 103 5.74 22.59 0.86
N GLU A 104 5.36 21.95 1.98
CA GLU A 104 6.31 21.37 2.94
C GLU A 104 6.83 19.99 2.53
N ALA A 105 5.99 19.16 1.93
CA ALA A 105 6.38 17.85 1.43
C ALA A 105 5.74 17.59 0.07
N LEU A 106 6.53 17.17 -0.92
CA LEU A 106 6.04 16.92 -2.28
C LEU A 106 5.08 15.73 -2.35
N TYR A 107 5.30 14.72 -1.52
CA TYR A 107 4.52 13.49 -1.53
C TYR A 107 4.10 13.07 -0.12
N ARG A 108 2.90 12.49 -0.04
CA ARG A 108 2.42 11.75 1.13
C ARG A 108 2.37 10.27 0.79
N TRP A 109 2.69 9.45 1.78
CA TRP A 109 2.48 8.00 1.69
C TRP A 109 1.10 7.62 2.23
N ILE A 110 0.31 6.92 1.43
CA ILE A 110 -0.97 6.33 1.84
C ILE A 110 -0.79 4.80 1.90
N PRO A 111 -0.98 4.15 3.05
CA PRO A 111 -0.98 2.69 3.13
C PRO A 111 -1.99 2.08 2.16
N TRP A 112 -1.61 1.01 1.47
CA TRP A 112 -2.56 0.23 0.69
C TRP A 112 -3.46 -0.55 1.66
N THR A 113 -4.77 -0.40 1.51
CA THR A 113 -5.77 -1.21 2.19
C THR A 113 -6.55 -2.01 1.14
N PRO A 114 -6.84 -3.30 1.38
CA PRO A 114 -7.75 -4.02 0.51
C PRO A 114 -9.12 -3.34 0.56
N HIS A 115 -9.75 -3.15 -0.59
CA HIS A 115 -11.19 -2.85 -0.60
C HIS A 115 -11.92 -4.13 -0.19
N HIS A 116 -12.17 -4.27 1.12
CA HIS A 116 -13.06 -5.30 1.64
C HIS A 116 -14.46 -4.97 1.11
N ARG A 117 -15.01 -5.87 0.28
CA ARG A 117 -16.38 -5.81 -0.20
C ARG A 117 -17.24 -6.74 0.63
#